data_AF-E4XCF9-F1
#
_entry.id   AF-E4XCF9-F1
#
_cell.length_a   1.000
_cell.length_b   1.000
_cell.length_c   1.000
_cell.angle_alpha   90.00
_cell.angle_beta   90.00
_cell.angle_gamma   90.00
#
_symmetry.space_group_name_H-M   'P 1'
#
loop_
_entity.id
_entity.type
_entity.pdbx_description
1 polymer ?
#
loop_
_entity_poly.entity_id
_entity_poly.type
_entity_poly.pdbx_seq_one_letter_code
_entity_poly.pdbx_strand_id
1 'polypeptide(L)'
;MALNYAGTTLMALFVPGFLLFISAKTSVILGSILSVLMAASYIYPTPISIYLFSFISGVGGAFIWVGQGAIVISNSDNKTIDRNTSVFWLLYQLSQFGGTLYVFFAWQGKENVDSHERIVLFLLLCCIGACGVLTLFFIKTIQGQSVDEVDTASLSTSEKLKHLSQGVKESFQFWFSYHFGMLFLITAYIGFELAFFQTIYPTAVANTKQLGTDSDRLTGLIVVFIGIGEVLGSFSTGIASKSKAISRGPIAAFGLIIEGPCHEKTAVRRQKRLSNSLTRAGKVTYK
;
A
#
# COMPACT_ATOMS: atom_id res chain seq x y z
N MET A 1 -3.46 -6.49 9.90
CA MET A 1 -2.36 -6.20 8.95
C MET A 1 -1.59 -7.44 8.54
N ALA A 2 -1.00 -8.22 9.45
CA ALA A 2 -0.20 -9.41 9.07
C ALA A 2 -0.94 -10.40 8.16
N LEU A 3 -2.19 -10.76 8.48
CA LEU A 3 -3.01 -11.65 7.64
C LEU A 3 -3.32 -11.06 6.26
N ASN A 4 -3.50 -9.74 6.18
CA ASN A 4 -3.75 -9.05 4.92
C ASN A 4 -2.52 -9.14 4.01
N TYR A 5 -1.34 -8.77 4.50
CA TYR A 5 -0.09 -8.89 3.73
C TYR A 5 0.23 -10.34 3.38
N ALA A 6 -0.03 -11.31 4.27
CA ALA A 6 0.11 -12.72 3.96
C ALA A 6 -0.78 -13.14 2.77
N GLY A 7 -2.06 -12.73 2.77
CA GLY A 7 -2.96 -12.96 1.65
C GLY A 7 -2.48 -12.30 0.36
N THR A 8 -1.99 -11.06 0.43
CA THR A 8 -1.43 -10.34 -0.72
C THR A 8 -0.20 -11.04 -1.29
N THR A 9 0.78 -11.40 -0.45
CA THR A 9 2.01 -12.07 -0.90
C THR A 9 1.73 -13.43 -1.53
N LEU A 10 0.87 -14.24 -0.92
CA LEU A 10 0.49 -15.54 -1.46
C LEU A 10 -0.19 -15.40 -2.82
N MET A 11 -1.11 -14.44 -2.94
CA MET A 11 -1.89 -14.28 -4.16
C MET A 11 -1.10 -13.59 -5.28
N ALA A 12 -0.24 -12.62 -4.96
CA ALA A 12 0.49 -11.81 -5.94
C ALA A 12 1.32 -12.63 -6.94
N LEU A 13 1.83 -13.80 -6.52
CA LEU A 13 2.55 -14.73 -7.40
C LEU A 13 1.66 -15.29 -8.53
N PHE A 14 0.37 -15.48 -8.25
CA PHE A 14 -0.56 -16.13 -9.16
C PHE A 14 -1.39 -15.14 -9.98
N VAL A 15 -1.59 -13.89 -9.52
CA VAL A 15 -2.44 -12.90 -10.20
C VAL A 15 -2.09 -12.71 -11.68
N PRO A 16 -0.81 -12.60 -12.11
CA PRO A 16 -0.48 -12.47 -13.53
C PRO A 16 -1.05 -13.60 -14.39
N GLY A 17 -1.06 -14.83 -13.87
CA GLY A 17 -1.65 -15.97 -14.56
C GLY A 17 -3.19 -15.98 -14.51
N PHE A 18 -3.81 -15.48 -13.43
CA PHE A 18 -5.26 -15.25 -13.41
C PHE A 18 -5.71 -14.23 -14.46
N LEU A 19 -4.87 -13.22 -14.77
CA LEU A 19 -5.15 -12.24 -15.81
C LEU A 19 -5.22 -12.84 -17.24
N LEU A 20 -4.81 -14.11 -17.44
CA LEU A 20 -5.05 -14.84 -18.70
C LEU A 20 -6.51 -15.33 -18.84
N PHE A 21 -7.21 -15.41 -17.70
CA PHE A 21 -8.61 -15.86 -17.62
C PHE A 21 -9.58 -14.69 -17.38
N ILE A 22 -9.15 -13.66 -16.66
CA ILE A 22 -9.96 -12.48 -16.34
C ILE A 22 -9.30 -11.21 -16.87
N SER A 23 -10.10 -10.23 -17.29
CA SER A 23 -9.56 -8.92 -17.68
C SER A 23 -8.98 -8.18 -16.46
N ALA A 24 -8.00 -7.29 -16.71
CA ALA A 24 -7.45 -6.43 -15.66
C ALA A 24 -8.54 -5.57 -14.97
N LYS A 25 -9.57 -5.14 -15.71
CA LYS A 25 -10.73 -4.45 -15.14
C LYS A 25 -11.52 -5.33 -14.16
N THR A 26 -11.83 -6.57 -14.56
CA THR A 26 -12.55 -7.53 -13.71
C THR A 26 -11.73 -7.84 -12.45
N SER A 27 -10.41 -7.97 -12.58
CA SER A 27 -9.48 -8.12 -11.45
C SER A 27 -9.63 -6.99 -10.43
N VAL A 28 -9.55 -5.73 -10.88
CA VAL A 28 -9.66 -4.58 -9.97
C VAL A 28 -11.04 -4.47 -9.34
N ILE A 29 -12.13 -4.75 -10.08
CA ILE A 29 -13.49 -4.75 -9.55
C ILE A 29 -13.65 -5.82 -8.46
N LEU A 30 -13.23 -7.06 -8.74
CA LEU A 30 -13.29 -8.16 -7.78
C LEU A 30 -12.51 -7.82 -6.51
N GLY A 31 -11.27 -7.38 -6.67
CA GLY A 31 -10.44 -6.99 -5.53
C GLY A 31 -11.05 -5.85 -4.70
N SER A 32 -11.65 -4.86 -5.36
CA SER A 32 -12.29 -3.72 -4.69
C SER A 32 -13.53 -4.14 -3.89
N ILE A 33 -14.33 -5.09 -4.39
CA ILE A 33 -15.44 -5.67 -3.64
C ILE A 33 -14.92 -6.36 -2.37
N LEU A 34 -13.84 -7.14 -2.47
CA LEU A 34 -13.23 -7.80 -1.31
C LEU A 34 -12.68 -6.79 -0.28
N SER A 35 -12.16 -5.64 -0.72
CA SER A 35 -11.76 -4.55 0.17
C SER A 35 -12.96 -3.87 0.86
N VAL A 36 -14.08 -3.68 0.17
CA VAL A 36 -15.33 -3.16 0.78
C VAL A 36 -15.89 -4.13 1.81
N LEU A 37 -15.82 -5.45 1.55
CA LEU A 37 -16.23 -6.46 2.53
C LEU A 37 -15.41 -6.39 3.82
N MET A 38 -14.12 -6.06 3.73
CA MET A 38 -13.31 -5.81 4.93
C MET A 38 -13.81 -4.61 5.72
N ALA A 39 -14.17 -3.50 5.07
CA ALA A 39 -14.79 -2.37 5.76
C ALA A 39 -16.12 -2.76 6.42
N ALA A 40 -16.96 -3.55 5.73
CA ALA A 40 -18.23 -4.04 6.27
C ALA A 40 -18.05 -4.93 7.51
N SER A 41 -16.96 -5.70 7.58
CA SER A 41 -16.65 -6.57 8.74
C SER A 41 -16.51 -5.81 10.06
N TYR A 42 -16.19 -4.51 10.02
CA TYR A 42 -16.04 -3.66 11.21
C TYR A 42 -17.36 -3.04 11.70
N ILE A 43 -18.47 -3.18 10.97
CA ILE A 43 -19.79 -2.73 11.44
C ILE A 43 -20.19 -3.56 12.68
N TYR A 44 -20.07 -4.88 12.58
CA TYR A 44 -20.26 -5.83 13.69
C TYR A 44 -18.98 -6.64 13.91
N PRO A 45 -18.00 -6.07 14.62
CA PRO A 45 -16.68 -6.66 14.73
C PRO A 45 -16.72 -7.92 15.60
N THR A 46 -16.49 -9.08 15.01
CA THR A 46 -16.13 -10.31 15.73
C THR A 46 -14.70 -10.70 15.38
N PRO A 47 -13.94 -11.35 16.28
CA PRO A 47 -12.56 -11.74 16.00
C PRO A 47 -12.43 -12.60 14.74
N ILE A 48 -13.35 -13.56 14.55
CA ILE A 48 -13.37 -14.45 13.38
C ILE A 48 -13.64 -13.63 12.11
N SER A 49 -14.63 -12.74 12.13
CA SER A 49 -14.98 -11.90 10.97
C SER A 49 -13.79 -11.04 10.55
N ILE A 50 -13.17 -10.32 11.51
CA ILE A 50 -12.04 -9.43 11.21
C ILE A 50 -10.84 -10.21 10.67
N TYR A 51 -10.49 -11.36 11.24
CA TYR A 51 -9.35 -12.15 10.76
C TYR A 51 -9.60 -12.76 9.38
N LEU A 52 -10.79 -13.30 9.15
CA LEU A 52 -11.19 -13.87 7.86
C LEU A 52 -11.18 -12.80 6.76
N PHE A 53 -11.89 -11.70 6.97
CA PHE A 53 -11.99 -10.64 5.97
C PHE A 53 -10.66 -9.88 5.80
N SER A 54 -9.79 -9.86 6.81
CA SER A 54 -8.43 -9.31 6.67
C SER A 54 -7.60 -10.09 5.65
N PHE A 55 -7.63 -11.43 5.72
CA PHE A 55 -6.95 -12.29 4.74
C PHE A 55 -7.58 -12.17 3.35
N ILE A 56 -8.91 -12.23 3.26
CA ILE A 56 -9.66 -12.10 2.00
C ILE A 56 -9.39 -10.75 1.33
N SER A 57 -9.36 -9.65 2.09
CA SER A 57 -8.99 -8.35 1.55
C SER A 57 -7.53 -8.29 1.12
N GLY A 58 -6.64 -9.08 1.74
CA GLY A 58 -5.26 -9.23 1.29
C GLY A 58 -5.17 -9.84 -0.10
N VAL A 59 -5.93 -10.92 -0.33
CA VAL A 59 -6.11 -11.54 -1.65
C VAL A 59 -6.65 -10.50 -2.65
N GLY A 60 -7.72 -9.77 -2.28
CA GLY A 60 -8.28 -8.70 -3.11
C GLY A 60 -7.27 -7.58 -3.42
N GLY A 61 -6.43 -7.22 -2.46
CA GLY A 61 -5.35 -6.25 -2.63
C GLY A 61 -4.36 -6.65 -3.72
N ALA A 62 -4.03 -7.94 -3.84
CA ALA A 62 -3.17 -8.42 -4.93
C ALA A 62 -3.83 -8.22 -6.31
N PHE A 63 -5.12 -8.54 -6.44
CA PHE A 63 -5.87 -8.32 -7.68
C PHE A 63 -6.00 -6.84 -8.03
N ILE A 64 -6.18 -5.96 -7.04
CA ILE A 64 -6.19 -4.51 -7.24
C ILE A 64 -4.83 -4.03 -7.75
N TRP A 65 -3.75 -4.29 -7.02
CA TRP A 65 -2.43 -3.74 -7.34
C TRP A 65 -1.91 -4.21 -8.71
N VAL A 66 -2.00 -5.52 -8.98
CA VAL A 66 -1.53 -6.07 -10.26
C VAL A 66 -2.45 -5.63 -11.41
N GLY A 67 -3.77 -5.64 -11.20
CA GLY A 67 -4.74 -5.21 -12.20
C GLY A 67 -4.64 -3.72 -12.54
N GLN A 68 -4.47 -2.85 -11.53
CA GLN A 68 -4.27 -1.41 -11.74
C GLN A 68 -2.95 -1.13 -12.47
N GLY A 69 -1.88 -1.82 -12.11
CA GLY A 69 -0.59 -1.73 -12.83
C GLY A 69 -0.76 -2.07 -14.31
N ALA A 70 -1.44 -3.18 -14.62
CA ALA A 70 -1.72 -3.59 -15.99
C ALA A 70 -2.58 -2.55 -16.75
N ILE A 71 -3.59 -1.95 -16.10
CA ILE A 71 -4.42 -0.89 -16.70
C ILE A 71 -3.60 0.37 -16.99
N VAL A 72 -2.75 0.81 -16.05
CA VAL A 72 -1.91 1.99 -16.24
C VAL A 72 -0.91 1.77 -17.38
N ILE A 73 -0.27 0.59 -17.43
CA ILE A 73 0.68 0.23 -18.49
C ILE A 73 -0.03 0.18 -19.85
N SER A 74 -1.17 -0.49 -19.96
CA SER A 74 -1.93 -0.61 -21.22
C SER A 74 -2.54 0.70 -21.71
N ASN A 75 -2.75 1.68 -20.83
CA ASN A 75 -3.21 3.03 -21.19
C ASN A 75 -2.07 4.06 -21.25
N SER A 76 -0.81 3.61 -21.27
CA SER A 76 0.36 4.49 -21.32
C SER A 76 1.34 4.08 -22.42
N ASP A 77 2.08 5.06 -22.92
CA ASP A 77 3.21 4.86 -23.83
C ASP A 77 4.53 5.04 -23.08
N ASN A 78 5.64 4.63 -23.70
CA ASN A 78 7.00 4.83 -23.15
C ASN A 78 7.30 6.29 -22.73
N LYS A 79 6.63 7.27 -23.36
CA LYS A 79 6.78 8.70 -23.05
C LYS A 79 5.85 9.22 -21.96
N THR A 80 4.75 8.50 -21.67
CA THR A 80 3.67 8.98 -20.79
C THR A 80 3.50 8.14 -19.53
N ILE A 81 4.08 6.94 -19.47
CA ILE A 81 3.97 6.00 -18.34
C ILE A 81 4.39 6.61 -17.01
N ASP A 82 5.47 7.39 -16.97
CA ASP A 82 5.95 8.00 -15.72
C ASP A 82 4.96 9.06 -15.20
N ARG A 83 4.44 9.89 -16.10
CA ARG A 83 3.45 10.93 -15.78
C ARG A 83 2.11 10.32 -15.38
N ASN A 84 1.65 9.31 -16.12
CA ASN A 84 0.37 8.67 -15.83
C ASN A 84 0.44 7.89 -14.49
N THR A 85 1.55 7.20 -14.24
CA THR A 85 1.82 6.53 -12.96
C THR A 85 1.90 7.54 -11.80
N SER A 86 2.58 8.67 -11.98
CA SER A 86 2.66 9.70 -10.93
C SER A 86 1.31 10.35 -10.64
N VAL A 87 0.47 10.58 -11.65
CA VAL A 87 -0.90 11.10 -11.47
C VAL A 87 -1.77 10.05 -10.76
N PHE A 88 -1.66 8.78 -11.15
CA PHE A 88 -2.34 7.68 -10.46
C PHE A 88 -1.95 7.63 -8.99
N TRP A 89 -0.65 7.65 -8.67
CA TRP A 89 -0.16 7.63 -7.30
C TRP A 89 -0.61 8.87 -6.52
N LEU A 90 -0.55 10.07 -7.12
CA LEU A 90 -1.06 11.30 -6.50
C LEU A 90 -2.53 11.17 -6.11
N LEU A 91 -3.38 10.71 -7.02
CA LEU A 91 -4.82 10.52 -6.76
C LEU A 91 -5.06 9.46 -5.69
N TYR A 92 -4.28 8.37 -5.70
CA TYR A 92 -4.32 7.35 -4.67
C TYR A 92 -4.02 7.92 -3.29
N GLN A 93 -2.99 8.77 -3.17
CA GLN A 93 -2.57 9.33 -1.89
C GLN A 93 -3.52 10.41 -1.35
N LEU A 94 -4.32 11.07 -2.20
CA LEU A 94 -5.41 11.95 -1.74
C LEU A 94 -6.48 11.20 -0.93
N SER A 95 -6.61 9.87 -1.07
CA SER A 95 -7.55 9.09 -0.29
C SER A 95 -7.19 9.00 1.21
N GLN A 96 -5.93 9.25 1.57
CA GLN A 96 -5.43 9.18 2.95
C GLN A 96 -6.05 10.22 3.89
N PHE A 97 -6.60 11.31 3.35
CA PHE A 97 -7.09 12.43 4.15
C PHE A 97 -8.50 12.20 4.72
N GLY A 98 -9.42 11.66 3.93
CA GLY A 98 -10.86 11.66 4.27
C GLY A 98 -11.18 10.94 5.58
N GLY A 99 -10.94 9.63 5.64
CA GLY A 99 -11.23 8.83 6.84
C GLY A 99 -10.39 9.23 8.05
N THR A 100 -9.14 9.64 7.81
CA THR A 100 -8.19 10.03 8.86
C THR A 100 -8.58 11.35 9.53
N LEU A 101 -9.00 12.36 8.74
CA LEU A 101 -9.48 13.63 9.28
C LEU A 101 -10.79 13.44 10.04
N TYR A 102 -11.70 12.60 9.54
CA TYR A 102 -12.92 12.27 10.26
C TYR A 102 -12.60 11.70 11.66
N VAL A 103 -11.74 10.69 11.73
CA VAL A 103 -11.30 10.08 12.99
C VAL A 103 -10.65 11.10 13.93
N PHE A 104 -9.80 11.98 13.39
CA PHE A 104 -9.12 13.00 14.17
C PHE A 104 -10.10 13.97 14.86
N PHE A 105 -11.15 14.42 14.15
CA PHE A 105 -12.13 15.37 14.70
C PHE A 105 -13.24 14.68 15.51
N ALA A 106 -13.80 13.57 15.02
CA ALA A 106 -14.97 12.92 15.61
C ALA A 106 -14.68 12.26 16.96
N TRP A 107 -13.46 11.75 17.18
CA TRP A 107 -13.08 11.05 18.42
C TRP A 107 -12.31 11.93 19.40
N GLN A 108 -12.46 13.26 19.31
CA GLN A 108 -11.84 14.20 20.23
C GLN A 108 -12.36 14.06 21.66
N GLY A 109 -11.45 13.83 22.62
CA GLY A 109 -11.77 13.80 24.05
C GLY A 109 -12.60 12.60 24.51
N LYS A 110 -12.65 11.53 23.69
CA LYS A 110 -13.36 10.28 24.01
C LYS A 110 -12.37 9.17 24.32
N GLU A 111 -12.46 8.59 25.53
CA GLU A 111 -11.64 7.44 25.92
C GLU A 111 -12.11 6.12 25.26
N ASN A 112 -13.39 6.01 24.90
CA ASN A 112 -13.95 4.84 24.23
C ASN A 112 -14.84 5.26 23.05
N VAL A 113 -14.60 4.65 21.88
CA VAL A 113 -15.43 4.85 20.68
C VAL A 113 -16.73 4.08 20.83
N ASP A 114 -17.85 4.80 20.78
CA ASP A 114 -19.16 4.16 20.91
C ASP A 114 -19.51 3.29 19.69
N SER A 115 -20.35 2.28 19.90
CA SER A 115 -20.80 1.40 18.83
C SER A 115 -21.56 2.13 17.74
N HIS A 116 -22.36 3.15 18.07
CA HIS A 116 -23.06 3.95 17.08
C HIS A 116 -22.06 4.70 16.17
N GLU A 117 -21.04 5.34 16.74
CA GLU A 117 -20.04 6.10 15.99
C GLU A 117 -19.22 5.23 15.04
N ARG A 118 -18.83 4.05 15.51
CA ARG A 118 -18.16 3.03 14.69
C ARG A 118 -19.05 2.60 13.52
N ILE A 119 -20.31 2.25 13.79
CA ILE A 119 -21.25 1.81 12.76
C ILE A 119 -21.44 2.91 11.70
N VAL A 120 -21.65 4.16 12.13
CA VAL A 120 -21.79 5.30 11.21
C VAL A 120 -20.55 5.46 10.34
N LEU A 121 -19.35 5.41 10.93
CA LEU A 121 -18.09 5.51 10.18
C LEU A 121 -17.98 4.42 9.11
N PHE A 122 -18.10 3.15 9.49
CA PHE A 122 -17.91 2.04 8.56
C PHE A 122 -19.03 1.93 7.52
N LEU A 123 -20.27 2.33 7.86
CA LEU A 123 -21.36 2.41 6.91
C LEU A 123 -21.08 3.49 5.86
N LEU A 124 -20.63 4.68 6.26
CA LEU A 124 -20.21 5.73 5.32
C LEU A 124 -19.07 5.25 4.41
N LEU A 125 -18.04 4.59 4.97
CA LEU A 125 -16.95 4.02 4.17
C LEU A 125 -17.44 2.96 3.17
N CYS A 126 -18.38 2.10 3.58
CA CYS A 126 -18.99 1.11 2.69
C CYS A 126 -19.78 1.76 1.56
N CYS A 127 -20.57 2.80 1.84
CA CYS A 127 -21.30 3.53 0.80
C CYS A 127 -20.35 4.21 -0.19
N ILE A 128 -19.33 4.91 0.30
CA ILE A 128 -18.31 5.55 -0.55
C ILE A 128 -17.55 4.50 -1.36
N GLY A 129 -17.17 3.38 -0.73
CA GLY A 129 -16.51 2.25 -1.38
C GLY A 129 -17.37 1.60 -2.47
N ALA A 130 -18.67 1.41 -2.22
CA ALA A 130 -19.61 0.90 -3.22
C ALA A 130 -19.74 1.86 -4.42
N CYS A 131 -19.86 3.18 -4.16
CA CYS A 131 -19.81 4.18 -5.23
C CYS A 131 -18.49 4.13 -6.01
N GLY A 132 -17.36 3.95 -5.33
CA GLY A 132 -16.05 3.76 -5.96
C GLY A 132 -16.00 2.50 -6.83
N VAL A 133 -16.56 1.38 -6.37
CA VAL A 133 -16.67 0.16 -7.18
C VAL A 133 -17.51 0.42 -8.43
N LEU A 134 -18.60 1.18 -8.33
CA LEU A 134 -19.43 1.56 -9.48
C LEU A 134 -18.64 2.39 -10.49
N THR A 135 -17.76 3.30 -10.06
CA THR A 135 -16.95 4.09 -11.01
C THR A 135 -15.95 3.23 -11.78
N LEU A 136 -15.46 2.13 -11.20
CA LEU A 136 -14.55 1.19 -11.88
C LEU A 136 -15.18 0.52 -13.11
N PHE A 137 -16.52 0.40 -13.16
CA PHE A 137 -17.21 -0.10 -14.36
C PHE A 137 -17.06 0.84 -15.57
N PHE A 138 -16.73 2.10 -15.37
CA PHE A 138 -16.48 3.07 -16.44
C PHE A 138 -15.02 3.12 -16.89
N ILE A 139 -14.12 2.37 -16.24
CA ILE A 139 -12.74 2.27 -16.70
C ILE A 139 -12.73 1.63 -18.08
N LYS A 140 -12.10 2.34 -19.02
CA LYS A 140 -11.78 1.83 -20.35
C LYS A 140 -10.50 1.03 -20.25
N THR A 141 -10.59 -0.24 -20.57
CA THR A 141 -9.40 -1.08 -20.80
C THR A 141 -9.19 -1.12 -22.30
N ILE A 142 -8.03 -0.66 -22.75
CA ILE A 142 -7.61 -0.82 -24.15
C ILE A 142 -7.21 -2.30 -24.27
N GLN A 143 -8.18 -3.13 -24.64
CA GLN A 143 -7.91 -4.52 -25.00
C GLN A 143 -7.24 -4.51 -26.38
N GLY A 144 -6.03 -5.08 -26.48
CA GLY A 144 -5.38 -5.33 -27.78
C GLY A 144 -4.07 -4.60 -28.09
N GLN A 145 -3.28 -4.15 -27.11
CA GLN A 145 -1.90 -3.67 -27.39
C GLN A 145 -0.78 -4.34 -26.60
N SER A 146 -1.06 -5.25 -25.66
CA SER A 146 -0.08 -6.30 -25.40
C SER A 146 -0.20 -7.31 -26.54
N VAL A 147 0.92 -7.59 -27.20
CA VAL A 147 1.05 -8.60 -28.27
C VAL A 147 0.49 -9.97 -27.85
N ASP A 148 0.22 -10.19 -26.55
CA ASP A 148 -0.27 -11.42 -25.97
C ASP A 148 -1.81 -11.58 -25.88
N GLU A 149 -2.64 -10.51 -25.83
CA GLU A 149 -4.07 -10.68 -25.45
C GLU A 149 -4.95 -11.23 -26.57
N VAL A 150 -4.68 -10.86 -27.84
CA VAL A 150 -5.41 -11.36 -29.02
C VAL A 150 -5.11 -12.85 -29.25
N ASP A 151 -3.88 -13.28 -28.98
CA ASP A 151 -3.50 -14.69 -29.02
C ASP A 151 -4.09 -15.44 -27.81
N THR A 152 -4.06 -14.86 -26.61
CA THR A 152 -4.53 -15.53 -25.37
C THR A 152 -6.04 -15.78 -25.32
N ALA A 153 -6.85 -14.94 -25.97
CA ALA A 153 -8.31 -15.12 -26.00
C ALA A 153 -8.74 -16.34 -26.82
N SER A 154 -7.94 -16.75 -27.80
CA SER A 154 -8.19 -17.92 -28.67
C SER A 154 -7.61 -19.23 -28.11
N LEU A 155 -6.76 -19.17 -27.08
CA LEU A 155 -6.16 -20.34 -26.44
C LEU A 155 -7.19 -21.19 -25.70
N SER A 156 -7.07 -22.51 -25.86
CA SER A 156 -7.82 -23.48 -25.08
C SER A 156 -7.48 -23.41 -23.58
N THR A 157 -8.40 -23.84 -22.71
CA THR A 157 -8.18 -23.85 -21.26
C THR A 157 -6.91 -24.61 -20.86
N SER A 158 -6.57 -25.68 -21.58
CA SER A 158 -5.35 -26.47 -21.34
C SER A 158 -4.07 -25.67 -21.64
N GLU A 159 -4.09 -24.84 -22.68
CA GLU A 159 -2.97 -23.95 -23.02
C GLU A 159 -2.84 -22.83 -21.99
N LYS A 160 -3.95 -22.22 -21.56
CA LYS A 160 -3.92 -21.21 -20.48
C LYS A 160 -3.32 -21.75 -19.19
N LEU A 161 -3.65 -22.99 -18.82
CA LEU A 161 -3.06 -23.67 -17.66
C LEU A 161 -1.56 -23.96 -17.85
N LYS A 162 -1.13 -24.31 -19.07
CA LYS A 162 0.30 -24.44 -19.39
C LYS A 162 1.02 -23.10 -19.29
N HIS A 163 0.44 -22.01 -19.80
CA HIS A 163 0.98 -20.66 -19.67
C HIS A 163 1.05 -20.18 -18.22
N LEU A 164 0.04 -20.51 -17.39
CA LEU A 164 0.06 -20.25 -15.95
C LEU A 164 1.24 -20.98 -15.28
N SER A 165 1.38 -22.29 -15.54
CA SER A 165 2.46 -23.11 -14.97
C SER A 165 3.85 -22.62 -15.43
N GLN A 166 3.95 -22.29 -16.71
CA GLN A 166 5.17 -21.75 -17.31
C GLN A 166 5.52 -20.37 -16.71
N GLY A 167 4.55 -19.47 -16.55
CA GLY A 167 4.75 -18.16 -15.95
C GLY A 167 5.17 -18.23 -14.48
N VAL A 168 4.62 -19.17 -13.70
CA VAL A 168 5.08 -19.44 -12.32
C VAL A 168 6.52 -19.97 -12.33
N LYS A 169 6.85 -20.89 -13.24
CA LYS A 169 8.19 -21.43 -13.38
C LYS A 169 9.21 -20.35 -13.78
N GLU A 170 8.87 -19.51 -14.75
CA GLU A 170 9.69 -18.38 -15.17
C GLU A 170 9.87 -17.37 -14.05
N SER A 171 8.80 -17.03 -13.31
CA SER A 171 8.88 -16.15 -12.15
C SER A 171 9.85 -16.68 -11.09
N PHE A 172 9.84 -18.00 -10.87
CA PHE A 172 10.78 -18.66 -9.95
C PHE A 172 12.22 -18.66 -10.49
N GLN A 173 12.41 -18.85 -11.79
CA GLN A 173 13.73 -18.75 -12.44
C GLN A 173 14.29 -17.32 -12.41
N PHE A 174 13.43 -16.32 -12.62
CA PHE A 174 13.78 -14.90 -12.52
C PHE A 174 14.26 -14.51 -11.13
N TRP A 175 13.78 -15.19 -10.09
CA TRP A 175 14.18 -14.95 -8.70
C TRP A 175 15.69 -15.10 -8.46
N PHE A 176 16.35 -15.98 -9.23
CA PHE A 176 17.79 -16.23 -9.14
C PHE A 176 18.63 -15.39 -10.12
N SER A 177 18.01 -14.47 -10.86
CA SER A 177 18.73 -13.57 -11.76
C SER A 177 19.45 -12.45 -10.98
N TYR A 178 20.66 -12.09 -11.42
CA TYR A 178 21.47 -11.03 -10.79
C TYR A 178 20.73 -9.68 -10.73
N HIS A 179 20.02 -9.32 -11.81
CA HIS A 179 19.22 -8.10 -11.87
C HIS A 179 18.07 -8.11 -10.86
N PHE A 180 17.49 -9.29 -10.61
CA PHE A 180 16.44 -9.44 -9.61
C PHE A 180 16.99 -9.32 -8.18
N GLY A 181 18.21 -9.80 -7.93
CA GLY A 181 18.88 -9.63 -6.63
C GLY A 181 19.05 -8.16 -6.23
N MET A 182 19.43 -7.29 -7.16
CA MET A 182 19.51 -5.84 -6.91
C MET A 182 18.12 -5.23 -6.68
N LEU A 183 17.13 -5.64 -7.47
CA LEU A 183 15.74 -5.17 -7.32
C LEU A 183 15.14 -5.62 -5.99
N PHE A 184 15.47 -6.82 -5.51
CA PHE A 184 15.04 -7.35 -4.22
C PHE A 184 15.51 -6.46 -3.07
N LEU A 185 16.77 -6.02 -3.06
CA LEU A 185 17.28 -5.13 -2.01
C LEU A 185 16.51 -3.81 -1.94
N ILE A 186 16.26 -3.20 -3.10
CA ILE A 186 15.49 -1.94 -3.20
C ILE A 186 14.04 -2.16 -2.77
N THR A 187 13.41 -3.25 -3.21
CA THR A 187 12.02 -3.58 -2.89
C THR A 187 11.86 -3.94 -1.41
N ALA A 188 12.84 -4.63 -0.81
CA ALA A 188 12.87 -4.93 0.61
C ALA A 188 13.02 -3.66 1.45
N TYR A 189 13.84 -2.70 1.01
CA TYR A 189 13.93 -1.39 1.64
C TYR A 189 12.59 -0.65 1.59
N ILE A 190 11.96 -0.54 0.43
CA ILE A 190 10.63 0.09 0.27
C ILE A 190 9.59 -0.61 1.15
N GLY A 191 9.60 -1.94 1.20
CA GLY A 191 8.69 -2.71 2.07
C GLY A 191 8.92 -2.43 3.56
N PHE A 192 10.17 -2.30 3.99
CA PHE A 192 10.51 -1.94 5.36
C PHE A 192 10.07 -0.50 5.70
N GLU A 193 10.28 0.43 4.77
CA GLU A 193 9.89 1.83 4.88
C GLU A 193 8.36 1.96 5.00
N LEU A 194 7.60 1.32 4.11
CA LEU A 194 6.14 1.19 4.19
C LEU A 194 5.69 0.63 5.56
N ALA A 195 6.28 -0.48 6.01
CA ALA A 195 5.94 -1.07 7.31
C ALA A 195 6.24 -0.11 8.47
N PHE A 196 7.33 0.64 8.37
CA PHE A 196 7.74 1.62 9.38
C PHE A 196 6.73 2.75 9.50
N PHE A 197 6.45 3.48 8.41
CA PHE A 197 5.62 4.69 8.50
C PHE A 197 4.13 4.38 8.58
N GLN A 198 3.64 3.27 8.00
CA GLN A 198 2.21 2.94 8.04
C GLN A 198 1.80 2.25 9.35
N THR A 199 2.69 1.48 9.98
CA THR A 199 2.32 0.63 11.12
C THR A 199 3.16 0.91 12.36
N ILE A 200 4.49 0.79 12.27
CA ILE A 200 5.35 0.80 13.46
C ILE A 200 5.35 2.18 14.12
N TYR A 201 5.56 3.24 13.34
CA TYR A 201 5.66 4.60 13.85
C TYR A 201 4.33 5.12 14.44
N PRO A 202 3.17 5.04 13.73
CA PRO A 202 1.91 5.48 14.28
C PRO A 202 1.49 4.70 15.53
N THR A 203 1.67 3.37 15.54
CA THR A 203 1.35 2.54 16.72
C THR A 203 2.24 2.86 17.91
N ALA A 204 3.54 3.14 17.68
CA ALA A 204 4.44 3.54 18.74
C ALA A 204 4.04 4.89 19.34
N VAL A 205 3.61 5.85 18.53
CA VAL A 205 3.12 7.16 19.00
C VAL A 205 1.83 7.00 19.80
N ALA A 206 0.86 6.25 19.27
CA ALA A 206 -0.42 5.98 19.93
C ALA A 206 -0.23 5.42 21.35
N ASN A 207 0.67 4.44 21.50
CA ASN A 207 0.94 3.77 22.76
C ASN A 207 1.94 4.49 23.69
N THR A 208 2.48 5.64 23.29
CA THR A 208 3.46 6.38 24.10
C THR A 208 2.76 7.25 25.14
N LYS A 209 2.74 6.77 26.39
CA LYS A 209 2.14 7.46 27.56
C LYS A 209 2.72 8.86 27.86
N GLN A 210 3.92 9.17 27.36
CA GLN A 210 4.56 10.48 27.56
C GLN A 210 3.92 11.60 26.71
N LEU A 211 3.13 11.26 25.69
CA LEU A 211 2.50 12.22 24.78
C LEU A 211 1.11 12.69 25.25
N GLY A 212 0.69 12.29 26.46
CA GLY A 212 -0.62 12.60 27.03
C GLY A 212 -1.61 11.45 26.89
N THR A 213 -2.80 11.61 27.45
CA THR A 213 -3.90 10.63 27.41
C THR A 213 -4.55 10.51 26.04
N ASP A 214 -4.42 11.54 25.19
CA ASP A 214 -5.03 11.63 23.86
C ASP A 214 -4.06 11.24 22.72
N SER A 215 -2.99 10.49 23.03
CA SER A 215 -1.94 10.12 22.06
C SER A 215 -2.45 9.33 20.86
N ASP A 216 -3.55 8.59 21.01
CA ASP A 216 -4.16 7.80 19.93
C ASP A 216 -4.62 8.67 18.74
N ARG A 217 -5.03 9.92 19.00
CA ARG A 217 -5.44 10.86 17.94
C ARG A 217 -4.27 11.36 17.11
N LEU A 218 -3.06 11.38 17.68
CA LEU A 218 -1.85 11.76 16.95
C LEU A 218 -1.56 10.81 15.79
N THR A 219 -2.05 9.56 15.86
CA THR A 219 -2.01 8.60 14.75
C THR A 219 -2.68 9.16 13.49
N GLY A 220 -3.84 9.81 13.64
CA GLY A 220 -4.54 10.45 12.53
C GLY A 220 -3.73 11.62 11.95
N LEU A 221 -3.16 12.46 12.82
CA LEU A 221 -2.34 13.57 12.39
C LEU A 221 -1.06 13.12 11.65
N ILE A 222 -0.43 12.03 12.11
CA ILE A 222 0.71 11.41 11.44
C ILE A 222 0.35 10.99 10.00
N VAL A 223 -0.78 10.29 9.83
CA VAL A 223 -1.23 9.85 8.50
C VAL A 223 -1.54 11.04 7.58
N VAL A 224 -2.08 12.14 8.11
CA VAL A 224 -2.26 13.38 7.33
C VAL A 224 -0.92 13.95 6.85
N PHE A 225 0.09 14.06 7.73
CA PHE A 225 1.41 14.56 7.33
C PHE A 225 2.12 13.64 6.34
N ILE A 226 2.00 12.32 6.50
CA ILE A 226 2.49 11.34 5.53
C ILE A 226 1.79 11.57 4.18
N GLY A 227 0.47 11.71 4.16
CA GLY A 227 -0.29 12.01 2.96
C GLY A 227 0.16 13.30 2.25
N ILE A 228 0.48 14.36 3.00
CA ILE A 228 1.03 15.60 2.43
C ILE A 228 2.39 15.34 1.78
N GLY A 229 3.28 14.61 2.45
CA GLY A 229 4.59 14.25 1.92
C GLY A 229 4.50 13.44 0.63
N GLU A 230 3.63 12.42 0.62
CA GLU A 230 3.35 11.58 -0.54
C GLU A 230 2.78 12.38 -1.73
N VAL A 231 1.84 13.29 -1.49
CA VAL A 231 1.28 14.15 -2.54
C VAL A 231 2.36 15.08 -3.11
N LEU A 232 3.19 15.69 -2.26
CA LEU A 232 4.30 16.54 -2.70
C LEU A 232 5.35 15.76 -3.49
N GLY A 233 5.68 14.53 -3.06
CA GLY A 233 6.57 13.62 -3.76
C GLY A 233 6.02 13.23 -5.14
N SER A 234 4.75 12.84 -5.20
CA SER A 234 4.04 12.49 -6.45
C SER A 234 3.98 13.66 -7.43
N PHE A 235 3.73 14.87 -6.92
CA PHE A 235 3.68 16.07 -7.72
C PHE A 235 5.06 16.42 -8.29
N SER A 236 6.10 16.33 -7.45
CA SER A 236 7.49 16.61 -7.85
C SER A 236 7.98 15.62 -8.91
N THR A 237 7.72 14.33 -8.74
CA THR A 237 8.07 13.30 -9.73
C THR A 237 7.27 13.45 -11.02
N GLY A 238 6.00 13.84 -10.95
CA GLY A 238 5.16 14.13 -12.12
C GLY A 238 5.59 15.37 -12.92
N ILE A 239 6.21 16.37 -12.27
CA ILE A 239 6.84 17.50 -12.97
C ILE A 239 8.18 17.06 -13.58
N ALA A 240 9.00 16.36 -12.80
CA ALA A 240 10.30 15.89 -13.25
C ALA A 240 10.20 14.96 -14.47
N SER A 241 9.15 14.14 -14.55
CA SER A 241 8.90 13.22 -15.68
C SER A 241 8.59 13.94 -17.00
N LYS A 242 8.23 15.23 -16.99
CA LYS A 242 8.11 16.05 -18.20
C LYS A 242 9.46 16.52 -18.73
N SER A 243 10.50 16.53 -17.88
CA SER A 243 11.83 16.99 -18.27
C SER A 243 12.62 15.86 -18.92
N LYS A 244 13.03 16.03 -20.19
CA LYS A 244 13.95 15.10 -20.86
C LYS A 244 15.36 15.09 -20.24
N ALA A 245 15.67 16.04 -19.36
CA ALA A 245 16.99 16.18 -18.76
C ALA A 245 17.22 15.29 -17.52
N ILE A 246 16.15 14.75 -16.92
CA ILE A 246 16.23 13.98 -15.68
C ILE A 246 15.92 12.51 -16.00
N SER A 247 16.91 11.64 -15.87
CA SER A 247 16.71 10.19 -16.00
C SER A 247 16.05 9.62 -14.72
N ARG A 248 15.43 8.44 -14.85
CA ARG A 248 14.64 7.81 -13.77
C ARG A 248 15.47 7.42 -12.54
N GLY A 249 16.73 7.01 -12.75
CA GLY A 249 17.63 6.55 -11.68
C GLY A 249 17.99 7.62 -10.63
N PRO A 250 18.43 8.83 -11.04
CA PRO A 250 18.71 9.94 -10.12
C PRO A 250 17.54 10.35 -9.21
N ILE A 251 16.30 10.29 -9.71
CA ILE A 251 15.11 10.61 -8.89
C ILE A 251 14.96 9.59 -7.75
N ALA A 252 15.10 8.30 -8.07
CA ALA A 252 15.04 7.23 -7.07
C ALA A 252 16.20 7.31 -6.08
N ALA A 253 17.42 7.57 -6.57
CA ALA A 253 18.61 7.75 -5.72
C ALA A 253 18.47 8.96 -4.79
N PHE A 254 17.88 10.06 -5.25
CA PHE A 254 17.65 11.26 -4.45
C PHE A 254 16.67 11.00 -3.30
N GLY A 255 15.59 10.26 -3.53
CA GLY A 255 14.67 9.83 -2.47
C GLY A 255 15.38 9.03 -1.38
N LEU A 256 16.12 7.98 -1.79
CA LEU A 256 16.95 7.15 -0.89
C LEU A 256 17.95 7.98 -0.07
N ILE A 257 18.59 8.98 -0.68
CA ILE A 257 19.59 9.83 -0.01
C ILE A 257 18.94 10.82 0.97
N ILE A 258 17.74 11.31 0.71
CA ILE A 258 17.02 12.19 1.65
C ILE A 258 16.55 11.41 2.88
N GLU A 259 16.11 10.17 2.69
CA GLU A 259 15.55 9.34 3.75
C GLU A 259 16.62 8.79 4.70
N GLY A 260 17.80 8.40 4.17
CA GLY A 260 18.90 7.84 4.96
C GLY A 260 19.30 8.66 6.20
N PRO A 261 19.59 9.98 6.08
CA PRO A 261 19.98 10.84 7.18
C PRO A 261 18.89 11.05 8.25
N CYS A 262 17.61 10.91 7.88
CA CYS A 262 16.48 11.10 8.79
C CYS A 262 16.36 9.90 9.77
N HIS A 263 16.54 8.68 9.27
CA HIS A 263 16.54 7.47 10.08
C HIS A 263 17.79 7.36 10.97
N GLU A 264 18.97 7.70 10.43
CA GLU A 264 20.24 7.62 11.17
C GLU A 264 20.27 8.58 12.36
N LYS A 265 19.87 9.84 12.19
CA LYS A 265 19.83 10.82 13.28
C LYS A 265 18.88 10.41 14.40
N THR A 266 17.79 9.72 14.07
CA THR A 266 16.80 9.23 15.04
C THR A 266 17.33 8.01 15.80
N ALA A 267 17.99 7.07 15.11
CA ALA A 267 18.64 5.91 15.72
C ALA A 267 19.79 6.31 16.65
N VAL A 268 20.68 7.20 16.21
CA VAL A 268 21.82 7.69 16.99
C VAL A 268 21.36 8.45 18.24
N ARG A 269 20.30 9.26 18.14
CA ARG A 269 19.71 9.96 19.29
C ARG A 269 19.09 8.98 20.30
N ARG A 270 18.43 7.91 19.83
CA ARG A 270 17.84 6.87 20.69
C ARG A 270 18.93 6.05 21.39
N GLN A 271 20.01 5.69 20.69
CA GLN A 271 21.16 4.99 21.26
C GLN A 271 21.91 5.83 22.29
N LYS A 272 22.10 7.14 22.04
CA LYS A 272 22.65 8.08 23.04
C LYS A 272 21.76 8.23 24.28
N ARG A 273 20.43 8.27 24.12
CA ARG A 273 19.49 8.34 25.26
C ARG A 273 19.50 7.05 26.08
N LEU A 274 19.51 5.88 25.43
CA LEU A 274 19.61 4.58 26.09
C LEU A 274 20.94 4.38 26.82
N SER A 275 22.05 4.78 26.19
CA SER A 275 23.37 4.79 26.82
C SER A 275 23.36 5.69 28.06
N ASN A 276 22.89 6.94 27.95
CA ASN A 276 22.83 7.87 29.07
C ASN A 276 21.88 7.41 30.20
N SER A 277 20.77 6.72 29.89
CA SER A 277 19.88 6.16 30.91
C SER A 277 20.49 4.96 31.63
N LEU A 278 21.24 4.11 30.92
CA LEU A 278 21.97 2.99 31.52
C LEU A 278 23.13 3.48 32.40
N THR A 279 23.84 4.53 31.98
CA THR A 279 24.89 5.17 32.81
C THR A 279 24.33 5.87 34.05
N ARG A 280 23.10 6.39 34.00
CA ARG A 280 22.41 6.91 35.19
C ARG A 280 21.90 5.79 36.10
N ALA A 281 21.33 4.71 35.55
CA ALA A 281 20.86 3.57 36.32
C ALA A 281 22.01 2.82 37.02
N GLY A 282 23.17 2.68 36.36
CA GLY A 282 24.38 2.10 36.97
C GLY A 282 25.06 2.97 38.03
N LYS A 283 24.65 4.24 38.21
CA LYS A 283 25.15 5.12 39.27
C LYS A 283 24.28 5.13 40.53
N VAL A 284 23.17 4.38 40.57
CA VAL A 284 22.21 4.37 41.71
C VAL A 284 22.40 3.20 42.67
N THR A 285 23.31 2.26 42.39
CA THR A 285 23.68 1.19 43.36
C THR A 285 25.11 1.39 43.83
N TYR A 286 25.24 2.07 44.99
CA TYR A 286 26.15 1.82 46.10
C TYR A 286 26.21 3.09 46.96
N LYS A 287 25.27 3.21 47.89
CA LYS A 287 25.45 3.73 49.24
C LYS A 287 24.32 3.18 50.11
#